data_AF-A0A223ZK85-F1
#
_entry.id   AF-A0A223ZK85-F1
#
_cell.length_a   1.000
_cell.length_b   1.000
_cell.length_c   1.000
_cell.angle_alpha   90.00
_cell.angle_beta   90.00
_cell.angle_gamma   90.00
#
_symmetry.space_group_name_H-M   'P 1'
#
loop_
_entity.id
_entity.type
_entity.pdbx_description
1 polymer ?
#
loop_
_entity_poly.entity_id
_entity_poly.type
_entity_poly.pdbx_seq_one_letter_code
_entity_poly.pdbx_strand_id
1 'polypeptide(L)' 'DMMAGVTPKMIVGVTTEVIAGEGLILTAGGLDTHIHFICPQQAHEAIAAGLTTMIGGGTGPATGTCATTCTPNANYLRA' A
#
# COMPACT_ATOMS: atom_id res chain seq x y z
N ASP A 1 -1.87 34.69 2.08
CA ASP A 1 -2.08 36.11 2.45
C ASP A 1 -2.79 36.97 1.40
N MET A 2 -2.92 36.50 0.14
CA MET A 2 -3.53 37.27 -0.97
C MET A 2 -4.84 36.68 -1.50
N MET A 3 -4.99 35.36 -1.47
CA MET A 3 -6.19 34.67 -1.96
C MET A 3 -7.26 34.60 -0.87
N ALA A 4 -8.52 34.83 -1.23
CA ALA A 4 -9.66 34.60 -0.34
C ALA A 4 -9.94 33.09 -0.20
N GLY A 5 -10.43 32.67 0.98
CA GLY A 5 -10.98 31.33 1.18
C GLY A 5 -9.96 30.17 1.26
N VAL A 6 -8.69 30.45 1.55
CA VAL A 6 -7.71 29.37 1.77
C VAL A 6 -8.10 28.55 3.01
N THR A 7 -8.32 27.25 2.84
CA THR A 7 -8.72 26.33 3.92
C THR A 7 -7.66 26.30 5.05
N PRO A 8 -8.07 26.34 6.32
CA PRO A 8 -7.15 26.15 7.44
C PRO A 8 -6.35 24.85 7.29
N LYS A 9 -5.03 24.90 7.56
CA LYS A 9 -4.06 23.80 7.36
C LYS A 9 -3.73 23.44 5.90
N MET A 10 -4.11 24.27 4.91
CA MET A 10 -3.72 24.09 3.50
C MET A 10 -2.86 25.26 2.97
N ILE A 11 -1.89 25.72 3.77
CA ILE A 11 -0.97 26.81 3.37
C ILE A 11 0.17 26.23 2.52
N VAL A 12 0.44 26.85 1.38
CA VAL A 12 1.66 26.62 0.60
C VAL A 12 2.72 27.62 1.09
N GLY A 13 3.82 27.11 1.64
CA GLY A 13 4.91 27.91 2.21
C GLY A 13 6.27 27.51 1.66
N VAL A 14 7.34 28.03 2.28
CA VAL A 14 8.73 27.82 1.82
C VAL A 14 9.22 26.37 1.96
N THR A 15 8.47 25.51 2.67
CA THR A 15 8.79 24.09 2.88
C THR A 15 7.73 23.16 2.25
N THR A 16 6.93 23.65 1.30
CA THR A 16 5.87 22.87 0.66
C THR A 16 6.35 22.31 -0.68
N GLU A 17 6.30 20.98 -0.84
CA GLU A 17 6.43 20.32 -2.13
C GLU A 17 5.06 20.27 -2.86
N VAL A 18 5.08 20.21 -4.19
CA VAL A 18 3.88 20.22 -5.03
C VAL A 18 3.91 19.06 -6.02
N ILE A 19 2.82 18.30 -6.08
CA ILE A 19 2.56 17.30 -7.12
C ILE A 19 1.38 17.81 -7.97
N ALA A 20 1.62 18.00 -9.27
CA ALA A 20 0.60 18.42 -10.23
C ALA A 20 -0.42 17.29 -10.50
N GLY A 21 -1.71 17.61 -10.42
CA GLY A 21 -2.81 16.64 -10.51
C GLY A 21 -3.90 17.02 -11.52
N GLU A 22 -3.74 18.14 -12.22
CA GLU A 22 -4.67 18.61 -13.23
C GLU A 22 -4.84 17.59 -14.37
N GLY A 23 -6.10 17.27 -14.70
CA GLY A 23 -6.43 16.27 -15.72
C GLY A 23 -6.22 14.81 -15.30
N LEU A 24 -5.81 14.55 -14.05
CA LEU A 24 -5.62 13.20 -13.51
C LEU A 24 -6.72 12.81 -12.51
N ILE A 25 -6.84 11.51 -12.24
CA ILE A 25 -7.70 10.97 -11.19
C ILE A 25 -6.82 10.53 -10.03
N LEU A 26 -7.15 10.98 -8.82
CA LEU A 26 -6.53 10.51 -7.59
C LEU A 26 -7.49 9.58 -6.84
N THR A 27 -7.00 8.40 -6.47
CA THR A 27 -7.71 7.43 -5.62
C THR A 27 -6.92 7.17 -4.35
N ALA A 28 -7.56 6.59 -3.34
CA ALA A 28 -6.82 5.90 -2.28
C ALA A 28 -6.04 4.74 -2.90
N GLY A 29 -4.99 4.31 -2.21
CA GLY A 29 -4.30 3.06 -2.56
C GLY A 29 -5.18 1.84 -2.27
N GLY A 30 -5.02 0.81 -3.09
CA GLY A 30 -5.79 -0.43 -2.97
C GLY A 30 -5.41 -1.23 -1.72
N LEU A 31 -6.41 -1.89 -1.14
CA LEU A 31 -6.28 -2.82 -0.02
C LEU A 31 -6.69 -4.21 -0.50
N ASP A 32 -5.73 -5.12 -0.56
CA ASP A 32 -5.98 -6.54 -0.82
C ASP A 32 -5.94 -7.33 0.49
N THR A 33 -7.03 -8.02 0.80
CA THR A 33 -7.20 -8.78 2.04
C THR A 33 -7.05 -10.29 1.87
N HIS A 34 -6.69 -10.78 0.67
CA HIS A 34 -6.58 -12.18 0.36
C HIS A 34 -5.23 -12.52 -0.29
N ILE A 35 -4.14 -12.12 0.36
CA ILE A 35 -2.80 -12.38 -0.16
C ILE A 35 -2.23 -13.70 0.35
N HIS A 36 -1.74 -14.51 -0.58
CA HIS A 36 -0.84 -15.61 -0.30
C HIS A 36 0.60 -15.11 -0.48
N PHE A 37 1.37 -15.02 0.62
CA PHE A 37 2.78 -14.58 0.58
C PHE A 37 3.69 -15.72 0.10
N ILE A 38 3.60 -16.02 -1.20
CA ILE A 38 4.33 -17.09 -1.89
C ILE A 38 5.75 -16.64 -2.23
N CYS A 39 5.91 -15.39 -2.68
CA CYS A 39 7.22 -14.86 -2.98
C CYS A 39 7.28 -13.33 -2.79
N PRO A 40 8.45 -12.76 -2.44
CA PRO A 40 8.58 -11.31 -2.24
C PRO A 40 8.27 -10.47 -3.47
N GLN A 41 8.45 -11.03 -4.67
CA GLN A 41 8.24 -10.32 -5.94
C GLN A 41 6.81 -9.79 -6.06
N GLN A 42 5.82 -10.51 -5.51
CA GLN A 42 4.41 -10.10 -5.52
C GLN A 42 4.19 -8.67 -5.02
N ALA A 43 5.06 -8.15 -4.13
CA ALA A 43 4.97 -6.77 -3.67
C ALA A 43 5.18 -5.74 -4.79
N HIS A 44 6.03 -6.04 -5.78
CA HIS A 44 6.28 -5.18 -6.93
C HIS A 44 5.08 -5.15 -7.88
N GLU A 45 4.49 -6.31 -8.20
CA GLU A 45 3.25 -6.36 -8.97
C GLU A 45 2.10 -5.66 -8.24
N ALA A 46 1.99 -5.84 -6.91
CA ALA A 46 0.94 -5.20 -6.12
C ALA A 46 1.02 -3.67 -6.19
N ILE A 47 2.19 -3.07 -5.92
CA ILE A 47 2.33 -1.61 -5.94
C ILE A 47 2.19 -1.04 -7.36
N ALA A 48 2.64 -1.76 -8.39
CA ALA A 48 2.45 -1.34 -9.79
C ALA A 48 0.97 -1.35 -10.21
N ALA A 49 0.16 -2.25 -9.63
CA ALA A 49 -1.29 -2.29 -9.81
C ALA A 49 -2.06 -1.28 -8.93
N GLY A 50 -1.37 -0.47 -8.13
CA GLY A 50 -1.97 0.53 -7.26
C GLY A 50 -2.40 0.01 -5.88
N LEU A 51 -1.99 -1.21 -5.49
CA LEU A 51 -2.19 -1.72 -4.12
C LEU A 51 -1.12 -1.12 -3.20
N THR A 52 -1.55 -0.54 -2.08
CA THR A 52 -0.64 0.01 -1.06
C THR A 52 -0.65 -0.81 0.23
N THR A 53 -1.62 -1.72 0.38
CA THR A 53 -1.74 -2.57 1.56
C THR A 53 -2.05 -4.01 1.16
N MET A 54 -1.30 -4.95 1.71
CA MET A 54 -1.44 -6.39 1.50
C MET A 54 -1.67 -7.07 2.86
N ILE A 55 -2.83 -7.72 3.03
CA ILE A 55 -3.17 -8.50 4.21
C ILE A 55 -3.33 -9.96 3.79
N GLY A 56 -2.70 -10.86 4.53
CA GLY A 56 -2.67 -12.27 4.16
C GLY A 56 -1.75 -13.10 5.04
N GLY A 57 -1.26 -14.21 4.50
CA GLY A 57 -0.35 -15.10 5.20
C GLY A 57 0.46 -15.96 4.23
N GLY A 58 1.58 -16.48 4.71
CA GLY A 58 2.44 -17.34 3.92
C GLY A 58 3.86 -17.48 4.49
N THR A 59 4.54 -18.53 4.06
CA THR A 59 5.93 -18.83 4.42
C THR A 59 6.75 -19.14 3.17
N GLY A 60 6.45 -18.46 2.05
CA GLY A 60 7.06 -18.75 0.76
C GLY A 60 6.31 -19.85 -0.03
N PRO A 61 6.97 -20.54 -0.99
CA PRO A 61 6.33 -21.47 -1.92
C PRO A 61 6.01 -22.86 -1.32
N ALA A 62 5.71 -22.92 -0.03
CA ALA A 62 5.27 -24.14 0.62
C ALA A 62 3.84 -24.50 0.19
N THR A 63 3.52 -25.79 0.07
CA THR A 63 2.18 -26.28 -0.30
C THR A 63 1.07 -25.66 0.55
N GLY A 64 1.32 -25.47 1.85
CA GLY A 64 0.39 -24.79 2.75
C GLY A 64 0.08 -23.37 2.28
N THR A 65 1.09 -22.54 2.02
CA THR A 65 0.92 -21.17 1.52
C THR A 65 0.29 -21.12 0.14
N CYS A 66 0.60 -22.06 -0.75
CA CYS A 66 -0.06 -22.14 -2.06
C CYS A 66 -1.56 -22.47 -1.96
N ALA A 67 -2.02 -23.02 -0.84
CA ALA A 67 -3.41 -23.39 -0.61
C ALA A 67 -4.15 -22.42 0.33
N THR A 68 -3.46 -21.83 1.32
CA THR A 68 -4.07 -21.02 2.38
C THR A 68 -3.26 -19.76 2.69
N THR A 69 -3.96 -18.68 3.06
CA THR A 69 -3.36 -17.42 3.53
C THR A 69 -2.93 -17.50 5.00
N CYS A 70 -2.10 -18.49 5.35
CA CYS A 70 -1.73 -18.76 6.74
C CYS A 70 -0.22 -18.70 6.95
N THR A 71 0.17 -18.05 8.06
CA THR A 71 1.52 -18.10 8.63
C THR A 71 1.44 -18.87 9.96
N PRO A 72 1.58 -20.20 9.96
CA PRO A 72 1.01 -21.05 11.01
C PRO A 72 1.87 -21.22 12.28
N ASN A 73 3.05 -20.62 12.36
CA ASN A 73 3.96 -20.81 13.49
C ASN A 73 4.43 -19.44 14.03
N ALA A 74 4.47 -19.31 15.36
CA ALA A 74 5.01 -18.11 16.01
C ALA A 74 6.44 -17.81 15.56
N ASN A 75 7.24 -18.83 15.21
CA ASN A 75 8.58 -18.68 14.64
C ASN A 75 8.59 -17.98 13.27
N TYR A 76 7.56 -18.17 12.45
CA TYR A 76 7.43 -17.54 11.14
C TYR A 76 6.81 -16.13 11.22
N LEU A 77 6.14 -15.81 12.33
CA LEU A 77 5.56 -14.49 12.62
C LEU A 77 6.50 -13.56 13.40
N ARG A 78 7.72 -13.99 13.72
CA ARG A 78 8.68 -13.18 14.47
C ARG A 78 8.97 -11.88 13.72
N ALA A 79 8.99 -10.77 14.46
CA ALA A 79 9.43 -9.46 13.99
C ALA A 79 10.95 -9.39 13.85
#